data_AF-A0AAX1PKP2-F1
#
_entry.id   AF-A0AAX1PKP2-F1
#
_cell.length_a   1.000
_cell.length_b   1.000
_cell.length_c   1.000
_cell.angle_alpha   90.00
_cell.angle_beta   90.00
_cell.angle_gamma   90.00
#
_symmetry.space_group_name_H-M   'P 1'
#
loop_
_entity.id
_entity.type
_entity.pdbx_description
1 polymer ?
#
loop_
_entity_poly.entity_id
_entity_poly.type
_entity_poly.pdbx_seq_one_letter_code
_entity_poly.pdbx_strand_id
1 'polypeptide(L)'
;MNIKPRCKMTDSRLARMKKEIMAVPLWNHMSGRELANELGYNEQYVSSAVAELRARGDLEAASPITLLKIRRYHKLNKLLENPRGDHHIDSLVIQIYGQDGRYRATSRRCQLRELIADCKHAGFPVPHEARIFSETPCSGKISQKQMTLSYIPLSKVDPDHLAAFVSLCQMNGGRHAA
;
A
#
# COMPACT_ATOMS: atom_id res chain seq x y z
N MET A 1 -24.06 27.67 20.73
CA MET A 1 -24.06 26.51 19.81
C MET A 1 -24.91 25.42 20.43
N ASN A 2 -26.06 25.10 19.81
CA ASN A 2 -27.02 24.14 20.36
C ASN A 2 -26.63 22.73 19.87
N ILE A 3 -25.84 22.01 20.67
CA ILE A 3 -25.45 20.63 20.37
C ILE A 3 -26.67 19.76 20.64
N LYS A 4 -27.32 19.27 19.58
CA LYS A 4 -28.43 18.32 19.72
C LYS A 4 -27.94 17.08 20.50
N PRO A 5 -28.72 16.55 21.45
CA PRO A 5 -28.33 15.35 22.20
C PRO A 5 -28.14 14.16 21.24
N ARG A 6 -27.15 13.31 21.52
CA ARG A 6 -26.88 12.05 20.81
C ARG A 6 -28.17 11.24 20.71
N CYS A 7 -28.82 11.28 19.55
CA CYS A 7 -29.99 10.47 19.28
C CYS A 7 -29.52 9.01 19.18
N LYS A 8 -29.97 8.14 20.10
CA LYS A 8 -29.60 6.72 20.11
C LYS A 8 -29.95 6.09 18.75
N MET A 9 -29.05 5.25 18.25
CA MET A 9 -29.29 4.47 17.04
C MET A 9 -30.39 3.45 17.33
N THR A 10 -31.54 3.55 16.68
CA THR A 10 -32.61 2.55 16.80
C THR A 10 -32.39 1.44 15.77
N ASP A 11 -32.87 0.23 16.04
CA ASP A 11 -32.71 -0.90 15.11
C ASP A 11 -33.30 -0.61 13.73
N SER A 12 -34.41 0.12 13.65
CA SER A 12 -35.00 0.56 12.39
C SER A 12 -34.09 1.48 11.57
N ARG A 13 -33.34 2.36 12.23
CA ARG A 13 -32.36 3.25 11.58
C ARG A 13 -31.11 2.47 11.17
N LEU A 14 -30.68 1.52 12.00
CA LEU A 14 -29.55 0.65 11.71
C LEU A 14 -29.82 -0.21 10.46
N ALA A 15 -31.02 -0.79 10.36
CA ALA A 15 -31.44 -1.56 9.19
C ALA A 15 -31.51 -0.72 7.90
N ARG A 16 -32.00 0.53 8.00
CA ARG A 16 -31.98 1.46 6.87
C ARG A 16 -30.55 1.80 6.44
N MET A 17 -29.69 2.10 7.42
CA MET A 17 -28.29 2.42 7.18
C MET A 17 -27.52 1.24 6.55
N LYS A 18 -27.78 0.00 6.99
CA LYS A 18 -27.23 -1.21 6.36
C LYS A 18 -27.55 -1.25 4.87
N LYS A 19 -28.82 -1.04 4.50
CA LYS A 19 -29.27 -1.05 3.11
C LYS A 19 -28.58 0.05 2.29
N GLU A 20 -28.45 1.25 2.85
CA GLU A 20 -27.78 2.39 2.20
C GLU A 20 -26.27 2.12 2.01
N ILE A 21 -25.57 1.60 3.02
CA ILE A 21 -24.15 1.25 2.95
C ILE A 21 -23.91 0.16 1.88
N MET A 22 -24.69 -0.91 1.89
CA MET A 22 -24.50 -2.02 0.95
C MET A 22 -24.80 -1.64 -0.51
N ALA A 23 -25.53 -0.55 -0.74
CA ALA A 23 -25.77 -0.02 -2.08
C ALA A 23 -24.56 0.74 -2.64
N VAL A 24 -23.62 1.17 -1.79
CA VAL A 24 -22.41 1.88 -2.21
C VAL A 24 -21.39 0.88 -2.77
N PRO A 25 -20.89 1.06 -4.01
CA PRO A 25 -19.84 0.20 -4.56
C PRO A 25 -18.57 0.25 -3.71
N LEU A 26 -17.94 -0.92 -3.49
CA LEU A 26 -16.69 -1.03 -2.71
C LEU A 26 -16.82 -0.51 -1.25
N TRP A 27 -18.03 -0.50 -0.68
CA TRP A 27 -18.30 0.00 0.67
C TRP A 27 -17.42 -0.64 1.76
N ASN A 28 -17.07 -1.92 1.59
CA ASN A 28 -16.23 -2.69 2.50
C ASN A 28 -14.76 -2.22 2.52
N HIS A 29 -14.32 -1.46 1.50
CA HIS A 29 -12.99 -0.85 1.40
C HIS A 29 -12.95 0.59 1.94
N MET A 30 -14.11 1.17 2.25
CA MET A 30 -14.25 2.55 2.70
C MET A 30 -14.17 2.65 4.23
N SER A 31 -13.54 3.73 4.70
CA SER A 31 -13.66 4.20 6.08
C SER A 31 -15.06 4.76 6.35
N GLY A 32 -15.44 4.86 7.63
CA GLY A 32 -16.72 5.47 8.02
C GLY A 32 -16.86 6.91 7.52
N ARG A 33 -15.75 7.65 7.44
CA ARG A 33 -15.69 9.00 6.85
C ARG A 33 -15.97 9.01 5.35
N GLU A 34 -15.38 8.08 4.60
CA GLU A 34 -15.62 7.98 3.16
C GLU A 34 -17.07 7.60 2.86
N LEU A 35 -17.63 6.64 3.60
CA LEU A 35 -19.05 6.28 3.51
C LEU A 35 -19.97 7.45 3.88
N ALA A 36 -19.63 8.22 4.91
CA ALA A 36 -20.42 9.38 5.32
C ALA A 36 -20.48 10.46 4.24
N ASN A 37 -19.35 10.72 3.57
CA ASN A 37 -19.29 11.65 2.45
C ASN A 37 -20.13 11.17 1.27
N GLU A 38 -20.05 9.87 0.93
CA GLU A 38 -20.80 9.28 -0.18
C GLU A 38 -22.31 9.29 0.07
N LEU A 39 -22.72 9.00 1.30
CA LEU A 39 -24.13 8.94 1.69
C LEU A 39 -24.71 10.30 2.12
N GLY A 40 -23.89 11.34 2.26
CA GLY A 40 -24.33 12.68 2.68
C GLY A 40 -24.71 12.80 4.15
N TYR A 41 -24.10 12.00 5.04
CA TYR A 41 -24.36 12.04 6.49
C TYR A 41 -23.19 12.57 7.31
N ASN A 42 -23.43 12.77 8.60
CA ASN A 42 -22.38 13.05 9.56
C ASN A 42 -21.44 11.84 9.75
N GLU A 43 -20.14 12.09 9.76
CA GLU A 43 -19.10 11.05 9.91
C GLU A 43 -19.25 10.21 11.18
N GLN A 44 -19.50 10.84 12.34
CA GLN A 44 -19.63 10.11 13.60
C GLN A 44 -20.85 9.20 13.56
N TYR A 45 -21.95 9.65 12.95
CA TYR A 45 -23.17 8.88 12.81
C TYR A 45 -22.95 7.61 11.99
N VAL A 46 -22.36 7.72 10.80
CA VAL A 46 -22.08 6.56 9.93
C VAL A 46 -21.02 5.65 10.54
N SER A 47 -19.97 6.22 11.13
CA SER A 47 -18.90 5.42 11.76
C SER A 47 -19.43 4.58 12.93
N SER A 48 -20.31 5.16 13.77
CA SER A 48 -20.98 4.39 14.83
C SER A 48 -21.91 3.32 14.26
N ALA A 49 -22.65 3.62 13.18
CA ALA A 49 -23.52 2.64 12.51
C ALA A 49 -22.73 1.43 11.99
N VAL A 50 -21.64 1.69 11.27
CA VAL A 50 -20.79 0.65 10.68
C VAL A 50 -20.17 -0.21 11.77
N ALA A 51 -19.67 0.41 12.86
CA ALA A 51 -19.10 -0.32 13.99
C ALA A 51 -20.13 -1.23 14.65
N GLU A 52 -21.35 -0.74 14.87
CA GLU A 52 -22.44 -1.50 15.48
C GLU A 52 -22.91 -2.64 14.56
N LEU A 53 -23.09 -2.39 13.26
CA LEU A 53 -23.46 -3.40 12.28
C LEU A 53 -22.41 -4.51 12.16
N ARG A 54 -21.11 -4.17 12.18
CA ARG A 54 -20.04 -5.18 12.18
C ARG A 54 -19.98 -5.98 13.46
N ALA A 55 -20.18 -5.34 14.62
CA ALA A 55 -20.21 -6.02 15.91
C ALA A 55 -21.37 -7.03 16.00
N ARG A 56 -22.49 -6.74 15.34
CA ARG A 56 -23.65 -7.66 15.22
C ARG A 56 -23.49 -8.74 14.15
N GLY A 57 -22.44 -8.69 13.32
CA GLY A 57 -22.27 -9.57 12.17
C GLY A 57 -23.21 -9.25 10.99
N ASP A 58 -23.87 -8.09 11.01
CA ASP A 58 -24.78 -7.65 9.97
C ASP A 58 -24.04 -7.13 8.72
N LEU A 59 -22.83 -6.60 8.90
CA LEU A 59 -21.91 -6.24 7.83
C LEU A 59 -20.64 -7.08 7.94
N GLU A 60 -20.06 -7.40 6.80
CA GLU A 60 -18.74 -8.02 6.73
C GLU A 60 -17.67 -7.14 7.38
N ALA A 61 -16.60 -7.80 7.82
CA ALA A 61 -15.41 -7.12 8.30
C ALA A 61 -14.86 -6.16 7.24
N ALA A 62 -14.18 -5.10 7.68
CA ALA A 62 -13.49 -4.21 6.75
C ALA A 62 -12.48 -5.01 5.92
N SER A 63 -12.42 -4.70 4.63
CA SER A 63 -11.42 -5.30 3.77
C SER A 63 -10.00 -4.90 4.23
N PRO A 64 -9.01 -5.81 4.14
CA PRO A 64 -7.61 -5.50 4.45
C PRO A 64 -7.02 -4.44 3.50
N ILE A 65 -7.55 -4.33 2.27
CA ILE A 65 -7.19 -3.27 1.33
C ILE A 65 -8.19 -2.10 1.39
N THR A 66 -7.66 -0.88 1.48
CA THR A 66 -8.45 0.36 1.55
C THR A 66 -8.81 0.89 0.17
N LEU A 67 -9.87 1.71 0.09
CA LEU A 67 -10.29 2.35 -1.16
C LEU A 67 -9.17 3.21 -1.77
N LEU A 68 -8.38 3.88 -0.94
CA LEU A 68 -7.23 4.66 -1.40
C LEU A 68 -6.18 3.79 -2.11
N LYS A 69 -5.89 2.59 -1.58
CA LYS A 69 -4.99 1.64 -2.24
C LYS A 69 -5.57 1.17 -3.58
N ILE A 70 -6.87 0.85 -3.64
CA ILE A 70 -7.55 0.46 -4.89
C ILE A 70 -7.47 1.59 -5.94
N ARG A 71 -7.73 2.85 -5.55
CA ARG A 71 -7.61 3.99 -6.46
C ARG A 71 -6.19 4.16 -7.00
N ARG A 72 -5.18 4.00 -6.14
CA ARG A 72 -3.77 4.04 -6.53
C ARG A 72 -3.39 2.89 -7.46
N TYR A 73 -3.94 1.70 -7.21
CA TYR A 73 -3.77 0.53 -8.09
C TYR A 73 -4.34 0.79 -9.49
N HIS A 74 -5.56 1.30 -9.61
CA HIS A 74 -6.12 1.64 -10.92
C HIS A 74 -5.30 2.70 -11.65
N LYS A 75 -4.77 3.68 -10.91
CA LYS A 75 -3.84 4.67 -11.47
C LYS A 75 -2.55 4.01 -11.97
N LEU A 76 -1.94 3.13 -11.18
CA LEU A 76 -0.75 2.38 -11.57
C LEU A 76 -1.02 1.57 -12.85
N ASN A 77 -2.10 0.79 -12.90
CA ASN A 77 -2.45 -0.01 -14.08
C ASN A 77 -2.59 0.87 -15.32
N LYS A 78 -3.31 1.98 -15.23
CA LYS A 78 -3.45 2.94 -16.34
C LYS A 78 -2.11 3.49 -16.83
N LEU A 79 -1.14 3.70 -15.92
CA LEU A 79 0.21 4.13 -16.30
C LEU A 79 0.97 3.01 -17.02
N LEU A 80 0.82 1.76 -16.59
CA LEU A 80 1.51 0.61 -17.17
C LEU A 80 0.87 0.11 -18.48
N GLU A 81 -0.40 0.45 -18.74
CA GLU A 81 -1.09 0.17 -20.01
C GLU A 81 -0.40 0.85 -21.19
N ASN A 82 0.18 2.04 -21.01
CA ASN A 82 0.93 2.73 -22.05
C ASN A 82 2.32 2.12 -22.21
N PRO A 83 2.62 1.36 -23.29
CA PRO A 83 3.91 0.69 -23.45
C PRO A 83 5.08 1.65 -23.68
N ARG A 84 4.82 2.92 -24.01
CA ARG A 84 5.83 3.97 -24.19
C ARG A 84 5.98 4.86 -22.96
N GLY A 85 5.28 4.54 -21.87
CA GLY A 85 5.34 5.31 -20.64
C GLY A 85 6.69 5.17 -19.94
N ASP A 86 7.06 6.19 -19.17
CA ASP A 86 8.16 6.06 -18.22
C ASP A 86 7.70 5.17 -17.05
N HIS A 87 8.23 3.95 -17.02
CA HIS A 87 7.93 2.94 -16.00
C HIS A 87 9.03 2.83 -14.94
N HIS A 88 9.92 3.83 -14.88
CA HIS A 88 10.90 3.90 -13.79
C HIS A 88 10.18 4.08 -12.45
N ILE A 89 10.62 3.33 -11.44
CA ILE A 89 9.95 3.28 -10.12
C ILE A 89 9.76 4.67 -9.49
N ASP A 90 10.73 5.57 -9.63
CA ASP A 90 10.62 6.94 -9.10
C ASP A 90 9.55 7.75 -9.80
N SER A 91 9.45 7.60 -11.12
CA SER A 91 8.45 8.30 -11.94
C SER A 91 7.06 7.83 -11.57
N LEU A 92 6.86 6.51 -11.46
CA LEU A 92 5.60 5.91 -11.02
C LEU A 92 5.23 6.35 -9.60
N VAL A 93 6.18 6.36 -8.68
CA VAL A 93 5.99 6.84 -7.31
C VAL A 93 5.49 8.29 -7.30
N ILE A 94 6.14 9.18 -8.05
CA ILE A 94 5.76 10.59 -8.12
C ILE A 94 4.34 10.72 -8.68
N GLN A 95 4.03 9.97 -9.74
CA GLN A 95 2.71 10.02 -10.35
C GLN A 95 1.62 9.48 -9.43
N ILE A 96 1.90 8.44 -8.62
CA ILE A 96 0.89 7.81 -7.74
C ILE A 96 0.70 8.55 -6.42
N TYR A 97 1.80 8.95 -5.77
CA TYR A 97 1.78 9.52 -4.42
C TYR A 97 1.97 11.04 -4.38
N GLY A 98 2.35 11.66 -5.50
CA GLY A 98 2.68 13.08 -5.59
C GLY A 98 4.14 13.38 -5.24
N GLN A 99 4.55 14.64 -5.48
CA GLN A 99 5.90 15.11 -5.17
C GLN A 99 6.09 15.51 -3.70
N ASP A 100 5.03 15.55 -2.89
CA ASP A 100 5.05 16.07 -1.51
C ASP A 100 6.26 15.59 -0.72
N GLY A 101 7.14 16.54 -0.35
CA GLY A 101 8.43 16.33 0.30
C GLY A 101 8.39 15.68 1.68
N ARG A 102 7.23 15.18 2.13
CA ARG A 102 7.03 14.59 3.46
C ARG A 102 7.73 13.24 3.65
N TYR A 103 8.01 12.52 2.57
CA TYR A 103 8.65 11.20 2.63
C TYR A 103 9.93 11.13 1.80
N ARG A 104 10.97 10.49 2.34
CA ARG A 104 12.23 10.18 1.63
C ARG A 104 11.94 9.27 0.42
N ALA A 105 12.71 9.41 -0.66
CA ALA A 105 12.51 8.65 -1.91
C ALA A 105 12.48 7.12 -1.69
N THR A 106 13.34 6.60 -0.83
CA THR A 106 13.39 5.17 -0.46
C THR A 106 12.09 4.68 0.17
N SER A 107 11.51 5.46 1.08
CA SER A 107 10.23 5.13 1.72
C SER A 107 9.09 5.05 0.71
N ARG A 108 9.07 5.94 -0.28
CA ARG A 108 8.01 5.93 -1.31
C ARG A 108 8.13 4.77 -2.28
N ARG A 109 9.36 4.36 -2.64
CA ARG A 109 9.58 3.13 -3.44
C ARG A 109 9.07 1.90 -2.70
N CYS A 110 9.33 1.80 -1.39
CA CYS A 110 8.79 0.73 -0.55
C CYS A 110 7.26 0.76 -0.55
N GLN A 111 6.63 1.93 -0.38
CA GLN A 111 5.18 2.07 -0.43
C GLN A 111 4.57 1.60 -1.75
N LEU A 112 5.21 1.85 -2.89
CA LEU A 112 4.73 1.35 -4.18
C LEU A 112 4.83 -0.17 -4.27
N ARG A 113 5.91 -0.78 -3.76
CA ARG A 113 6.06 -2.24 -3.71
C ARG A 113 5.03 -2.88 -2.76
N GLU A 114 4.81 -2.29 -1.59
CA GLU A 114 3.77 -2.70 -0.64
C GLU A 114 2.38 -2.61 -1.27
N LEU A 115 2.08 -1.52 -1.98
CA LEU A 115 0.83 -1.37 -2.72
C LEU A 115 0.62 -2.53 -3.70
N ILE A 116 1.63 -2.86 -4.50
CA ILE A 116 1.56 -3.97 -5.47
C ILE A 116 1.32 -5.30 -4.76
N ALA A 117 2.06 -5.57 -3.68
CA ALA A 117 1.92 -6.80 -2.90
C ALA A 117 0.51 -6.92 -2.28
N ASP A 118 0.03 -5.88 -1.62
CA ASP A 118 -1.29 -5.85 -1.00
C ASP A 118 -2.42 -6.04 -2.01
N CYS A 119 -2.30 -5.42 -3.19
CA CYS A 119 -3.29 -5.58 -4.26
C CYS A 119 -3.31 -7.01 -4.79
N LYS A 120 -2.15 -7.63 -5.03
CA LYS A 120 -2.07 -9.04 -5.44
C LYS A 120 -2.69 -9.97 -4.41
N HIS A 121 -2.36 -9.79 -3.13
CA HIS A 121 -2.93 -10.59 -2.04
C HIS A 121 -4.45 -10.42 -1.94
N ALA A 122 -4.98 -9.24 -2.26
CA ALA A 122 -6.40 -8.95 -2.29
C ALA A 122 -7.12 -9.37 -3.61
N GLY A 123 -6.43 -10.05 -4.53
CA GLY A 123 -7.02 -10.51 -5.80
C GLY A 123 -7.03 -9.50 -6.94
N PHE A 124 -6.25 -8.42 -6.83
CA PHE A 124 -6.07 -7.40 -7.87
C PHE A 124 -4.67 -7.55 -8.52
N PRO A 125 -4.49 -8.43 -9.52
CA PRO A 125 -3.20 -8.63 -10.17
C PRO A 125 -2.76 -7.38 -10.96
N VAL A 126 -1.45 -7.17 -11.11
CA VAL A 126 -0.87 -6.07 -11.90
C VAL A 126 -0.32 -6.64 -13.21
N PRO A 127 -1.06 -6.60 -14.34
CA PRO A 127 -0.74 -7.39 -15.54
C PRO A 127 0.60 -7.01 -16.22
N HIS A 128 1.07 -5.79 -15.99
CA HIS A 128 2.26 -5.23 -16.64
C HIS A 128 3.37 -4.87 -15.63
N GLU A 129 3.35 -5.47 -14.45
CA GLU A 129 4.33 -5.22 -13.40
C GLU A 129 5.78 -5.44 -13.86
N ALA A 130 6.02 -6.40 -14.75
CA ALA A 130 7.36 -6.68 -15.29
C ALA A 130 7.97 -5.49 -16.06
N ARG A 131 7.16 -4.48 -16.42
CA ARG A 131 7.64 -3.23 -17.03
C ARG A 131 8.23 -2.26 -16.01
N ILE A 132 8.00 -2.47 -14.71
CA ILE A 132 8.51 -1.59 -13.66
C ILE A 132 9.99 -1.91 -13.45
N PHE A 133 10.84 -0.89 -13.63
CA PHE A 133 12.27 -1.02 -13.41
C PHE A 133 12.77 0.03 -12.40
N SER A 134 13.77 -0.35 -11.61
CA SER A 134 14.40 0.53 -10.61
C SER A 134 15.80 1.00 -11.00
N GLU A 135 16.37 0.40 -12.03
CA GLU A 135 17.65 0.80 -12.59
C GLU A 135 17.38 1.91 -13.59
N THR A 136 17.97 3.08 -13.37
CA THR A 136 18.11 4.04 -14.47
C THR A 136 18.94 3.35 -15.56
N PRO A 137 18.48 3.31 -16.82
CA PRO A 137 19.34 2.82 -17.90
C PRO A 137 20.63 3.62 -17.84
N CYS A 138 21.76 2.95 -17.58
CA CYS A 138 23.06 3.59 -17.48
C CYS A 138 23.52 4.07 -18.86
N SER A 139 22.90 5.14 -19.37
CA SER A 139 23.44 5.88 -20.51
C SER A 139 24.53 6.81 -19.99
N GLY A 140 25.76 6.32 -19.95
CA GLY A 140 26.93 7.14 -19.66
C GLY A 140 27.78 6.59 -18.51
N LYS A 141 29.02 6.23 -18.87
CA LYS A 141 30.21 6.02 -18.03
C LYS A 141 29.91 5.98 -16.53
N ILE A 142 29.96 4.78 -15.96
CA ILE A 142 30.05 4.54 -14.52
C ILE A 142 31.15 5.47 -13.98
N SER A 143 30.75 6.57 -13.34
CA SER A 143 31.66 7.35 -12.53
C SER A 143 32.00 6.46 -11.35
N GLN A 144 33.22 5.90 -11.36
CA GLN A 144 33.82 5.23 -10.22
C GLN A 144 33.99 6.26 -9.09
N LYS A 145 32.90 6.60 -8.40
CA LYS A 145 33.03 7.08 -7.03
C LYS A 145 33.70 5.94 -6.28
N GLN A 146 34.92 6.19 -5.81
CA GLN A 146 35.61 5.33 -4.85
C GLN A 146 34.63 5.03 -3.69
N MET A 147 33.94 3.91 -3.77
CA MET A 147 33.44 3.25 -2.57
C MET A 147 34.69 2.70 -1.89
N THR A 148 35.27 3.47 -0.99
CA THR A 148 36.22 2.91 -0.03
C THR A 148 35.41 1.96 0.85
N LEU A 149 35.46 0.67 0.53
CA LEU A 149 35.01 -0.40 1.41
C LEU A 149 35.65 -0.17 2.77
N SER A 150 34.87 0.27 3.75
CA SER A 150 35.34 0.39 5.12
C SER A 150 35.53 -1.03 5.64
N TYR A 151 36.77 -1.47 5.80
CA TYR A 151 37.08 -2.79 6.34
C TYR A 151 36.62 -2.84 7.79
N ILE A 152 35.54 -3.57 8.06
CA ILE A 152 35.07 -3.83 9.42
C ILE A 152 35.83 -5.07 9.90
N PRO A 153 36.69 -4.97 10.95
CA PRO A 153 37.33 -6.15 11.51
C PRO A 153 36.27 -7.11 12.05
N LEU A 154 36.48 -8.41 11.88
CA LEU A 154 35.57 -9.49 12.33
C LEU A 154 35.18 -9.36 13.82
N SER A 155 36.04 -8.77 14.65
CA SER A 155 35.75 -8.52 16.08
C SER A 155 34.65 -7.49 16.35
N LYS A 156 34.27 -6.70 15.35
CA LYS A 156 33.20 -5.69 15.43
C LYS A 156 31.93 -6.12 14.69
N VAL A 157 31.92 -7.33 14.13
CA VAL A 157 30.76 -7.88 13.43
C VAL A 157 29.92 -8.65 14.44
N ASP A 158 28.64 -8.32 14.50
CA ASP A 158 27.67 -9.07 15.28
C ASP A 158 27.65 -10.54 14.82
N PRO A 159 27.84 -11.53 15.72
CA PRO A 159 27.87 -12.94 15.37
C PRO A 159 26.66 -13.40 14.56
N ASP A 160 25.46 -12.86 14.86
CA ASP A 160 24.23 -13.25 14.20
C ASP A 160 24.19 -12.77 12.73
N HIS A 161 24.72 -11.58 12.46
CA HIS A 161 24.84 -11.05 11.10
C HIS A 161 25.90 -11.78 10.29
N LEU A 162 27.00 -12.21 10.91
CA LEU A 162 28.03 -13.02 10.26
C LEU A 162 27.48 -14.40 9.87
N ALA A 163 26.74 -15.04 10.76
CA ALA A 163 26.10 -16.34 10.49
C ALA A 163 25.11 -16.26 9.32
N ALA A 164 24.27 -15.20 9.29
CA ALA A 164 23.35 -14.96 8.19
C ALA A 164 24.08 -14.76 6.84
N PHE A 165 25.17 -14.00 6.83
CA PHE A 165 25.98 -13.79 5.63
C PHE A 165 26.64 -15.08 5.12
N VAL A 166 27.25 -15.87 6.02
CA VAL A 166 27.86 -17.17 5.67
C VAL A 166 26.82 -18.13 5.11
N SER A 167 25.63 -18.19 5.72
CA SER A 167 24.52 -19.01 5.23
C SER A 167 24.10 -18.62 3.80
N LEU A 168 24.03 -17.31 3.52
CA LEU A 168 23.73 -16.76 2.19
C LEU A 168 24.81 -17.13 1.15
N CYS A 169 26.09 -17.09 1.54
CA CYS A 169 27.20 -17.52 0.70
C CYS A 169 27.18 -19.04 0.44
N GLN A 170 26.81 -19.86 1.42
CA GLN A 170 26.70 -21.31 1.27
C GLN A 170 25.55 -21.69 0.33
N MET A 171 24.41 -20.98 0.40
CA MET A 171 23.28 -21.19 -0.51
C MET A 171 23.63 -20.87 -1.97
N ASN A 172 24.47 -19.86 -2.20
CA ASN A 172 24.85 -19.43 -3.55
C ASN A 172 26.15 -20.06 -4.08
N GLY A 173 27.04 -20.56 -3.21
CA GLY A 173 28.39 -21.02 -3.55
C GLY A 173 28.54 -22.52 -3.82
N GLY A 174 27.53 -23.35 -3.49
CA GLY A 174 27.63 -24.81 -3.63
C GLY A 174 27.61 -25.36 -5.06
N ARG A 175 27.42 -24.53 -6.09
CA ARG A 175 27.24 -24.96 -7.48
C ARG A 175 28.42 -24.68 -8.43
N HIS A 176 29.47 -24.01 -7.95
CA HIS A 176 30.62 -23.61 -8.79
C HIS A 176 32.00 -23.99 -8.21
N ALA A 177 32.04 -24.80 -7.14
CA ALA A 177 33.28 -25.27 -6.51
C ALA A 177 33.39 -26.81 -6.50
N ALA A 178 32.90 -27.46 -7.57
CA ALA A 178 33.15 -28.87 -7.88
C ALA A 178 33.69 -28.97 -9.31
#